data_AF-V9LK78-F1
#
_entry.id   AF-V9LK78-F1
#
_cell.length_a   1.000
_cell.length_b   1.000
_cell.length_c   1.000
_cell.angle_alpha   90.00
_cell.angle_beta   90.00
_cell.angle_gamma   90.00
#
_symmetry.space_group_name_H-M   'P 1'
#
loop_
_entity.id
_entity.type
_entity.pdbx_description
1 polymer ?
#
loop_
_entity_poly.entity_id
_entity_poly.type
_entity_poly.pdbx_seq_one_letter_code
_entity_poly.pdbx_strand_id
1 'polypeptide(L)'
;QQQQQQQQQYTDAWYLALLGFAESFRTSSPPKIKLCVHCLQAVFQFKPAQRIEARTHLQLGSVLYHHTKNTEQARSHLEKAWMISQQIPQFEDVKFEAASLLSELYCQQNLVDSAKPLLRKAIQISQQTPYWHCRL
;
A
#
# COMPACT_ATOMS: atom_id res chain seq x y z
N GLN A 1 -18.51 -4.41 -24.23
CA GLN A 1 -17.12 -4.26 -23.74
C GLN A 1 -16.71 -2.78 -23.55
N GLN A 2 -16.96 -1.87 -24.51
CA GLN A 2 -16.66 -0.43 -24.34
C GLN A 2 -17.46 0.28 -23.22
N GLN A 3 -18.73 -0.08 -22.98
CA GLN A 3 -19.54 0.52 -21.90
C GLN A 3 -19.07 0.13 -20.48
N GLN A 4 -18.51 -1.07 -20.29
CA GLN A 4 -17.92 -1.48 -19.00
C GLN A 4 -16.61 -0.75 -18.71
N GLN A 5 -15.79 -0.49 -19.75
CA GLN A 5 -14.57 0.30 -19.62
C GLN A 5 -14.86 1.77 -19.30
N GLN A 6 -15.88 2.37 -19.92
CA GLN A 6 -16.32 3.74 -19.59
C GLN A 6 -16.91 3.85 -18.17
N GLN A 7 -17.66 2.85 -17.70
CA GLN A 7 -18.16 2.84 -16.31
C GLN A 7 -17.04 2.68 -15.27
N GLN A 8 -15.99 1.88 -15.56
CA GLN A 8 -14.78 1.81 -14.71
C GLN A 8 -14.06 3.17 -14.62
N GLN A 9 -14.00 3.91 -15.72
CA GLN A 9 -13.33 5.21 -15.77
C GLN A 9 -14.00 6.29 -14.88
N TYR A 10 -15.33 6.28 -14.77
CA TYR A 10 -16.07 7.18 -13.87
C TYR A 10 -16.08 6.70 -12.42
N THR A 11 -16.03 5.38 -12.17
CA THR A 11 -15.96 4.83 -10.81
C THR A 11 -14.63 5.11 -10.12
N ASP A 12 -13.62 5.58 -10.84
CA ASP A 12 -12.31 5.96 -10.28
C ASP A 12 -12.13 7.48 -10.11
N ALA A 13 -13.08 8.33 -10.54
CA ALA A 13 -12.90 9.78 -10.50
C ALA A 13 -12.72 10.33 -9.06
N TRP A 14 -13.51 9.83 -8.12
CA TRP A 14 -13.37 10.18 -6.69
C TRP A 14 -12.02 9.69 -6.15
N TYR A 15 -11.56 8.50 -6.58
CA TYR A 15 -10.30 7.91 -6.14
C TYR A 15 -9.12 8.73 -6.65
N LEU A 16 -9.12 9.07 -7.94
CA LEU A 16 -8.09 9.91 -8.56
C LEU A 16 -8.04 11.30 -7.92
N ALA A 17 -9.20 11.90 -7.61
CA ALA A 17 -9.25 13.19 -6.91
C ALA A 17 -8.63 13.09 -5.51
N LEU A 18 -9.01 12.08 -4.71
CA LEU A 18 -8.45 11.87 -3.38
C LEU A 18 -6.94 11.57 -3.42
N LEU A 19 -6.48 10.79 -4.39
CA LEU A 19 -5.05 10.56 -4.61
C LEU A 19 -4.32 11.84 -4.99
N GLY A 20 -4.88 12.64 -5.89
CA GLY A 20 -4.32 13.93 -6.29
C GLY A 20 -4.16 14.88 -5.10
N PHE A 21 -5.18 14.97 -4.24
CA PHE A 21 -5.09 15.74 -3.00
C PHE A 21 -4.05 15.17 -2.04
N ALA A 22 -4.05 13.84 -1.82
CA ALA A 22 -3.10 13.19 -0.93
C ALA A 22 -1.65 13.48 -1.35
N GLU A 23 -1.36 13.36 -2.64
CA GLU A 23 -0.04 13.61 -3.20
C GLU A 23 0.35 15.10 -3.12
N SER A 24 -0.56 16.01 -3.47
CA SER A 24 -0.35 17.46 -3.36
C SER A 24 -0.03 17.86 -1.92
N PHE A 25 -0.74 17.32 -0.93
CA PHE A 25 -0.44 17.59 0.48
C PHE A 25 0.90 16.99 0.92
N ARG A 26 1.27 15.81 0.42
CA ARG A 26 2.55 15.16 0.74
C ARG A 26 3.74 15.94 0.22
N THR A 27 3.63 16.53 -0.97
CA THR A 27 4.72 17.26 -1.65
C THR A 27 4.69 18.77 -1.43
N SER A 28 3.64 19.31 -0.82
CA SER A 28 3.56 20.73 -0.44
C SER A 28 4.70 21.15 0.48
N SER A 29 5.01 22.46 0.51
CA SER A 29 6.03 23.03 1.39
C SER A 29 5.40 24.08 2.32
N PRO A 30 5.30 23.82 3.64
CA PRO A 30 5.69 22.58 4.33
C PRO A 30 4.71 21.41 4.06
N PRO A 31 5.16 20.13 4.13
CA PRO A 31 4.29 18.98 3.91
C PRO A 31 3.13 18.89 4.90
N LYS A 32 1.93 18.66 4.37
CA LYS A 32 0.68 18.54 5.15
C LYS A 32 0.29 17.07 5.34
N ILE A 33 1.17 16.30 5.98
CA ILE A 33 1.05 14.83 6.12
C ILE A 33 -0.30 14.38 6.73
N LYS A 34 -0.82 15.11 7.72
CA LYS A 34 -2.14 14.79 8.30
C LYS A 34 -3.27 14.84 7.27
N LEU A 35 -3.27 15.84 6.39
CA LEU A 35 -4.27 15.96 5.33
C LEU A 35 -4.09 14.89 4.26
N CYS A 36 -2.84 14.55 3.92
CA CYS A 36 -2.53 13.42 3.05
C CYS A 36 -3.13 12.11 3.59
N VAL A 37 -2.92 11.81 4.88
CA VAL A 37 -3.51 10.65 5.55
C VAL A 37 -5.04 10.70 5.51
N HIS A 38 -5.67 11.84 5.77
CA HIS A 38 -7.13 11.96 5.72
C HIS A 38 -7.70 11.70 4.32
N CYS A 39 -7.06 12.19 3.26
CA CYS A 39 -7.46 11.91 1.88
C CYS A 39 -7.43 10.40 1.58
N LEU A 40 -6.35 9.73 1.99
CA LEU A 40 -6.23 8.28 1.80
C LEU A 40 -7.22 7.48 2.65
N GLN A 41 -7.49 7.91 3.89
CA GLN A 41 -8.51 7.27 4.74
C GLN A 41 -9.93 7.43 4.18
N ALA A 42 -10.23 8.57 3.56
CA ALA A 42 -11.55 8.83 2.96
C ALA A 42 -11.89 7.82 1.86
N VAL A 43 -10.89 7.27 1.16
CA VAL A 43 -11.07 6.23 0.13
C VAL A 43 -11.91 5.06 0.67
N PHE A 44 -11.67 4.62 1.90
CA PHE A 44 -12.38 3.46 2.47
C PHE A 44 -13.87 3.72 2.74
N GLN A 45 -14.31 4.98 2.83
CA GLN A 45 -15.72 5.31 3.00
C GLN A 45 -16.54 4.94 1.75
N PHE A 46 -15.89 4.83 0.60
CA PHE A 46 -16.52 4.50 -0.69
C PHE A 46 -16.50 2.99 -1.01
N LYS A 47 -16.08 2.14 -0.06
CA LYS A 47 -16.00 0.67 -0.22
C LYS A 47 -15.29 0.28 -1.54
N PRO A 48 -14.01 0.66 -1.69
CA PRO A 48 -13.25 0.46 -2.92
C PRO A 48 -13.16 -1.02 -3.30
N ALA A 49 -12.95 -1.30 -4.60
CA ALA A 49 -12.55 -2.63 -5.04
C ALA A 49 -11.20 -3.03 -4.42
N GLN A 50 -10.95 -4.33 -4.28
CA GLN A 50 -9.76 -4.88 -3.61
C GLN A 50 -8.43 -4.32 -4.11
N ARG A 51 -8.30 -4.06 -5.43
CA ARG A 51 -7.10 -3.44 -6.03
C ARG A 51 -6.83 -2.05 -5.47
N ILE A 52 -7.86 -1.22 -5.37
CA ILE A 52 -7.76 0.14 -4.81
C ILE A 52 -7.50 0.04 -3.31
N GLU A 53 -8.25 -0.82 -2.59
CA GLU A 53 -8.10 -1.01 -1.16
C GLU A 53 -6.67 -1.39 -0.75
N ALA A 54 -6.09 -2.41 -1.41
CA ALA A 54 -4.73 -2.85 -1.15
C ALA A 54 -3.69 -1.75 -1.43
N ARG A 55 -3.84 -1.01 -2.55
CA ARG A 55 -2.93 0.08 -2.92
C ARG A 55 -3.01 1.23 -1.92
N THR A 56 -4.21 1.61 -1.49
CA THR A 56 -4.42 2.66 -0.49
C THR A 56 -3.87 2.25 0.87
N HIS A 57 -4.01 0.98 1.28
CA HIS A 57 -3.36 0.47 2.48
C HIS A 57 -1.83 0.56 2.40
N LEU A 58 -1.22 0.21 1.27
CA LEU A 58 0.22 0.39 1.08
C LEU A 58 0.63 1.87 1.18
N GLN A 59 -0.10 2.76 0.52
CA GLN A 59 0.18 4.21 0.56
C GLN A 59 0.07 4.77 1.98
N LEU A 60 -0.98 4.41 2.73
CA LEU A 60 -1.13 4.81 4.13
C LEU A 60 -0.02 4.25 5.00
N GLY A 61 0.27 2.95 4.87
CA GLY A 61 1.35 2.30 5.60
C GLY A 61 2.68 3.00 5.39
N SER A 62 3.03 3.29 4.13
CA SER A 62 4.25 4.00 3.75
C SER A 62 4.29 5.43 4.30
N VAL A 63 3.20 6.21 4.16
CA VAL A 63 3.16 7.59 4.67
C VAL A 63 3.31 7.63 6.19
N LEU A 64 2.61 6.75 6.90
CA LEU A 64 2.70 6.67 8.36
C LEU A 64 4.09 6.24 8.81
N TYR A 65 4.69 5.26 8.12
CA TYR A 65 6.02 4.75 8.41
C TYR A 65 7.12 5.82 8.25
N HIS A 66 7.11 6.57 7.14
CA HIS A 66 8.18 7.52 6.83
C HIS A 66 8.01 8.89 7.50
N HIS A 67 6.78 9.32 7.78
CA HIS A 67 6.50 10.70 8.15
C HIS A 67 5.85 10.89 9.52
N THR A 68 5.60 9.81 10.28
CA THR A 68 4.94 9.89 11.58
C THR A 68 5.58 8.96 12.61
N LYS A 69 5.09 9.01 13.86
CA LYS A 69 5.47 8.07 14.92
C LYS A 69 4.44 6.94 15.11
N ASN A 70 3.47 6.81 14.20
CA ASN A 70 2.35 5.88 14.34
C ASN A 70 2.71 4.48 13.79
N THR A 71 3.79 3.89 14.30
CA THR A 71 4.39 2.65 13.77
C THR A 71 3.41 1.47 13.80
N GLU A 72 2.53 1.38 14.79
CA GLU A 72 1.51 0.33 14.86
C GLU A 72 0.46 0.45 13.76
N GLN A 73 -0.02 1.66 13.50
CA GLN A 73 -0.98 1.91 12.42
C GLN A 73 -0.34 1.66 11.05
N ALA A 74 0.92 2.09 10.87
CA ALA A 74 1.68 1.80 9.66
C ALA A 74 1.75 0.29 9.39
N ARG A 75 2.12 -0.49 10.41
CA ARG A 75 2.17 -1.96 10.34
C ARG A 75 0.83 -2.57 9.98
N SER A 76 -0.25 -2.19 10.67
CA SER A 76 -1.59 -2.75 10.43
C SER A 76 -2.04 -2.51 8.97
N HIS A 77 -1.73 -1.33 8.42
CA HIS A 77 -2.02 -1.04 7.02
C HIS A 77 -1.15 -1.88 6.05
N LEU A 78 0.14 -2.04 6.32
CA LEU A 78 1.02 -2.87 5.50
C LEU A 78 0.63 -4.35 5.53
N GLU A 79 0.20 -4.87 6.69
CA GLU A 79 -0.32 -6.23 6.85
C GLU A 79 -1.57 -6.46 6.00
N LYS A 80 -2.51 -5.49 5.99
CA LYS A 80 -3.69 -5.55 5.13
C LYS A 80 -3.33 -5.47 3.64
N ALA A 81 -2.41 -4.58 3.26
CA ALA A 81 -1.93 -4.49 1.88
C ALA A 81 -1.32 -5.81 1.41
N TRP A 82 -0.47 -6.43 2.23
CA TRP A 82 0.13 -7.74 1.96
C TRP A 82 -0.91 -8.85 1.85
N MET A 83 -1.90 -8.87 2.74
CA MET A 83 -2.95 -9.88 2.76
C MET A 83 -3.85 -9.81 1.52
N ILE A 84 -4.35 -8.62 1.19
CA ILE A 84 -5.28 -8.42 0.07
C ILE A 84 -4.54 -8.62 -1.26
N SER A 85 -3.34 -8.05 -1.42
CA SER A 85 -2.58 -8.15 -2.67
C SER A 85 -2.22 -9.58 -3.06
N GLN A 86 -2.11 -10.52 -2.10
CA GLN A 86 -1.89 -11.94 -2.41
C GLN A 86 -3.03 -12.57 -3.22
N GLN A 87 -4.27 -12.09 -3.05
CA GLN A 87 -5.43 -12.60 -3.77
C GLN A 87 -5.56 -12.01 -5.17
N ILE A 88 -4.75 -10.99 -5.50
CA ILE A 88 -4.83 -10.26 -6.76
C ILE A 88 -3.70 -10.74 -7.69
N PRO A 89 -4.03 -11.29 -8.88
CA PRO A 89 -3.05 -11.66 -9.88
C PRO A 89 -2.43 -10.41 -10.53
N GLN A 90 -1.15 -10.49 -10.91
CA GLN A 90 -0.42 -9.39 -11.58
C GLN A 90 -0.49 -8.09 -10.78
N PHE A 91 -0.05 -8.17 -9.53
CA PHE A 91 -0.08 -7.07 -8.55
C PHE A 91 1.18 -7.05 -7.68
N GLU A 92 2.29 -7.34 -8.33
CA GLU A 92 3.62 -7.55 -7.74
C GLU A 92 4.15 -6.26 -7.10
N ASP A 93 3.84 -5.11 -7.70
CA ASP A 93 4.24 -3.80 -7.21
C ASP A 93 3.76 -3.55 -5.78
N VAL A 94 2.48 -3.74 -5.52
CA VAL A 94 1.91 -3.54 -4.18
C VAL A 94 2.28 -4.68 -3.25
N LYS A 95 2.30 -5.92 -3.76
CA LYS A 95 2.56 -7.13 -2.99
C LYS A 95 3.96 -7.11 -2.39
N PHE A 96 4.98 -6.91 -3.20
CA PHE A 96 6.37 -6.99 -2.74
C PHE A 96 6.85 -5.70 -2.06
N GLU A 97 6.30 -4.54 -2.43
CA GLU A 97 6.53 -3.30 -1.66
C GLU A 97 5.98 -3.42 -0.24
N ALA A 98 4.75 -3.94 -0.08
CA ALA A 98 4.15 -4.15 1.23
C ALA A 98 4.97 -5.14 2.07
N ALA A 99 5.44 -6.24 1.47
CA ALA A 99 6.30 -7.20 2.14
C ALA A 99 7.63 -6.57 2.61
N SER A 100 8.27 -5.79 1.73
CA SER A 100 9.55 -5.14 2.03
C SER A 100 9.41 -4.20 3.23
N LEU A 101 8.50 -3.21 3.15
CA LEU A 101 8.27 -2.24 4.23
C LEU A 101 7.80 -2.91 5.53
N LEU A 102 6.95 -3.93 5.45
CA LEU A 102 6.48 -4.66 6.63
C LEU A 102 7.63 -5.42 7.31
N SER A 103 8.54 -6.01 6.54
CA SER A 103 9.72 -6.68 7.07
C SER A 103 10.67 -5.70 7.79
N GLU A 104 10.90 -4.51 7.22
CA GLU A 104 11.71 -3.46 7.83
C GLU A 104 11.10 -3.01 9.16
N LEU A 105 9.79 -2.82 9.18
CA LEU A 105 9.05 -2.40 10.37
C LEU A 105 9.11 -3.48 11.47
N TYR A 106 8.93 -4.76 11.14
CA TYR A 106 9.13 -5.85 12.10
C TYR A 106 10.56 -5.87 12.65
N CYS A 107 11.58 -5.69 11.82
CA CYS A 107 12.97 -5.62 12.27
C CYS A 107 13.20 -4.45 13.23
N GLN A 108 12.69 -3.25 12.93
CA GLN A 108 12.79 -2.08 13.82
C GLN A 108 12.14 -2.30 15.19
N GLN A 109 11.14 -3.17 15.25
CA GLN A 109 10.43 -3.51 16.50
C GLN A 109 10.99 -4.76 17.18
N ASN A 110 12.13 -5.28 16.73
CA ASN A 110 12.72 -6.53 17.21
C ASN A 110 11.81 -7.76 17.03
N LEU A 111 10.88 -7.73 16.08
CA LEU A 111 9.96 -8.82 15.74
C LEU A 111 10.51 -9.67 14.58
N VAL A 112 11.78 -10.05 14.66
CA VAL A 112 12.50 -10.77 13.60
C VAL A 112 11.84 -12.10 13.24
N ASP A 113 11.22 -12.76 14.23
CA ASP A 113 10.49 -14.01 14.01
C ASP A 113 9.23 -13.84 13.16
N SER A 114 8.68 -12.62 13.08
CA SER A 114 7.59 -12.27 12.15
C SER A 114 8.12 -11.89 10.76
N ALA A 115 9.28 -11.21 10.69
CA ALA A 115 9.89 -10.78 9.42
C ALA A 115 10.38 -11.96 8.56
N LYS A 116 11.06 -12.94 9.17
CA LYS A 116 11.65 -14.09 8.47
C LYS A 116 10.64 -14.90 7.62
N PRO A 117 9.51 -15.40 8.17
CA PRO A 117 8.55 -16.17 7.38
C PRO A 117 7.90 -15.33 6.28
N LEU A 118 7.69 -14.04 6.52
CA LEU A 118 7.16 -13.12 5.52
C LEU A 118 8.12 -12.98 4.32
N LEU A 119 9.40 -12.70 4.57
CA LEU A 119 10.40 -12.56 3.50
C LEU A 119 10.61 -13.86 2.73
N ARG A 120 10.68 -15.01 3.42
CA ARG A 120 10.76 -16.33 2.77
C ARG A 120 9.60 -16.56 1.80
N LYS A 121 8.38 -16.22 2.22
CA LYS A 121 7.20 -16.34 1.36
C LYS A 121 7.27 -15.36 0.18
N ALA A 122 7.69 -14.12 0.41
CA ALA A 122 7.84 -13.14 -0.66
C ALA A 122 8.87 -13.59 -1.72
N ILE A 123 10.03 -14.08 -1.29
CA ILE A 123 11.10 -14.63 -2.15
C ILE A 123 10.61 -15.84 -2.95
N GLN A 124 9.84 -16.73 -2.32
CA GLN A 124 9.26 -17.90 -3.00
C GLN A 124 8.32 -17.49 -4.14
N ILE A 125 7.50 -16.45 -3.93
CA ILE A 125 6.52 -15.99 -4.92
C ILE A 125 7.18 -15.13 -6.01
N SER A 126 8.27 -14.42 -5.70
CA SER A 126 8.92 -13.47 -6.61
C SER A 126 9.84 -14.11 -7.65
N GLN A 127 9.98 -15.44 -7.68
CA GLN A 127 10.91 -16.14 -8.59
C GLN A 127 10.76 -15.77 -10.07
N GLN A 128 9.54 -15.44 -10.50
CA GLN A 128 9.24 -15.06 -11.89
C GLN A 128 9.33 -13.54 -12.13
N THR A 129 9.72 -12.76 -11.13
CA THR A 129 9.83 -11.30 -11.17
C THR A 129 11.22 -10.86 -10.73
N PRO A 130 12.23 -10.88 -11.64
CA PRO A 130 13.64 -10.71 -11.28
C PRO A 130 13.93 -9.43 -10.49
N TYR A 131 13.33 -8.30 -10.89
CA TYR A 131 13.48 -7.02 -10.18
C TYR A 131 13.09 -7.14 -8.70
N TRP A 132 11.93 -7.71 -8.41
CA TRP A 132 11.45 -7.87 -7.03
C TRP A 132 12.21 -8.96 -6.28
N HIS A 133 12.62 -10.03 -6.96
CA HIS A 133 13.37 -11.11 -6.35
C HIS A 133 14.73 -10.67 -5.81
N CYS A 134 15.44 -9.83 -6.55
CA CYS A 134 16.74 -9.30 -6.11
C CYS A 134 16.63 -8.19 -5.07
N ARG A 135 15.45 -7.57 -4.93
CA ARG A 135 15.21 -6.48 -3.98
C ARG A 135 14.82 -6.97 -2.58
N LEU A 136 14.14 -8.10 -2.47
CA LEU A 136 13.67 -8.73 -1.22
C LEU A 136 14.81 -9.41 -0.45
#